data_AF-A0A6A4RZK3-F1
#
_entry.id   AF-A0A6A4RZK3-F1
#
_cell.length_a   1.000
_cell.length_b   1.000
_cell.length_c   1.000
_cell.angle_alpha   90.00
_cell.angle_beta   90.00
_cell.angle_gamma   90.00
#
_symmetry.space_group_name_H-M   'P 1'
#
loop_
_entity.id
_entity.type
_entity.pdbx_description
1 polymer ?
#
loop_
_entity_poly.entity_id
_entity_poly.type
_entity_poly.pdbx_seq_one_letter_code
_entity_poly.pdbx_strand_id
1 'polypeptide(L)'
;MGLSQTLLVYALVCVHFGVSQHYLRLRPSPSDHLPVPDLKEDPDPEYDPREQDLAERTLRKKLGSNFDPNFMSISLPMLVNHSAPDNQVKLQGPMPNEIKKLDLSETPYGKRVKTINWRAAVCPFKRYGQLNAPETRTQGN
;
A
#
# COMPACT_ATOMS: atom_id res chain seq x y z
N MET A 1 45.52 -8.60 -31.13
CA MET A 1 44.24 -8.07 -31.64
C MET A 1 43.02 -8.46 -30.79
N GLY A 2 43.07 -9.48 -29.92
CA GLY A 2 41.90 -9.95 -29.17
C GLY A 2 41.37 -9.02 -28.06
N LEU A 3 42.24 -8.26 -27.37
CA LEU A 3 41.83 -7.41 -26.24
C LEU A 3 40.89 -6.25 -26.63
N SER A 4 41.10 -5.66 -27.82
CA SER A 4 40.24 -4.60 -28.36
C SER A 4 38.84 -5.15 -28.70
N GLN A 5 38.80 -6.35 -29.27
CA GLN A 5 37.55 -7.03 -29.61
C GLN A 5 36.75 -7.40 -28.36
N THR A 6 37.40 -7.92 -27.31
CA THR A 6 36.73 -8.24 -26.05
C THR A 6 36.18 -7.00 -25.35
N LEU A 7 36.90 -5.87 -25.37
CA LEU A 7 36.41 -4.60 -24.81
C LEU A 7 35.21 -4.06 -25.59
N LEU A 8 35.24 -4.17 -26.92
CA LEU A 8 34.15 -3.73 -27.78
C LEU A 8 32.88 -4.58 -27.58
N VAL A 9 33.02 -5.90 -27.46
CA VAL A 9 31.90 -6.80 -27.11
C VAL A 9 31.38 -6.48 -25.71
N TYR A 10 32.25 -6.28 -24.73
CA TYR A 10 31.83 -5.93 -23.37
C TYR A 10 31.07 -4.60 -23.33
N ALA A 11 31.53 -3.56 -24.04
CA ALA A 11 30.84 -2.28 -24.13
C ALA A 11 29.46 -2.42 -24.78
N LEU A 12 29.34 -3.19 -25.88
CA LEU A 12 28.06 -3.46 -26.53
C LEU A 12 27.08 -4.20 -25.61
N VAL A 13 27.56 -5.19 -24.86
CA VAL A 13 26.74 -5.91 -23.87
C VAL A 13 26.28 -4.98 -22.75
N CYS A 14 27.15 -4.10 -22.24
CA CYS A 14 26.80 -3.13 -21.20
C CYS A 14 25.73 -2.12 -21.67
N VAL A 15 25.83 -1.66 -22.92
CA VAL A 15 24.84 -0.76 -23.54
C VAL A 15 23.51 -1.49 -23.77
N HIS A 16 23.56 -2.73 -24.29
CA HIS A 16 22.37 -3.54 -24.53
C HIS A 16 21.61 -3.85 -23.22
N PHE A 17 22.35 -4.15 -22.15
CA PHE A 17 21.76 -4.41 -20.84
C PHE A 17 21.36 -3.13 -20.09
N GLY A 18 21.63 -1.95 -20.66
CA GLY A 18 21.20 -0.67 -20.10
C GLY A 18 21.81 -0.34 -18.75
N VAL A 19 22.98 -0.91 -18.42
CA VAL A 19 23.62 -0.81 -17.09
C VAL A 19 23.87 0.66 -16.69
N SER A 20 24.01 1.56 -17.67
CA SER A 20 24.22 2.99 -17.49
C SER A 20 22.97 3.88 -17.67
N GLN A 21 21.78 3.33 -17.90
CA GLN A 21 20.55 4.12 -18.10
C GLN A 21 20.20 4.99 -16.89
N HIS A 22 20.47 4.50 -15.66
CA HIS A 22 20.25 5.26 -14.43
C HIS A 22 21.28 6.38 -14.22
N TYR A 23 22.54 6.15 -14.64
CA TYR A 23 23.61 7.14 -14.54
C TYR A 23 23.40 8.33 -15.49
N LEU A 24 22.84 8.06 -16.67
CA LEU A 24 22.48 9.08 -17.66
C LEU A 24 21.05 9.62 -17.50
N ARG A 25 20.30 9.10 -16.53
CA ARG A 25 18.92 9.51 -16.19
C ARG A 25 17.99 9.62 -17.41
N LEU A 26 18.13 8.70 -18.37
CA LEU A 26 17.37 8.69 -19.62
C LEU A 26 15.87 8.37 -19.40
N ARG A 27 15.54 7.82 -18.23
CA ARG A 27 14.16 7.58 -17.77
C ARG A 27 13.96 8.27 -16.43
N PRO A 28 12.73 8.74 -16.13
CA PRO A 28 12.41 9.23 -14.80
C PRO A 28 12.52 8.10 -13.77
N SER A 29 12.95 8.45 -12.55
CA SER A 29 12.93 7.51 -11.43
C SER A 29 11.51 7.40 -10.88
N PRO A 30 11.02 6.20 -10.53
CA PRO A 30 9.77 6.07 -9.80
C PRO A 30 9.86 6.74 -8.41
N SER A 31 8.71 7.11 -7.87
CA SER A 31 8.54 7.68 -6.53
C SER A 31 7.90 6.64 -5.60
N ASP A 32 8.35 6.60 -4.34
CA ASP A 32 7.80 5.73 -3.30
C ASP A 32 6.72 6.42 -2.44
N HIS A 33 6.22 7.59 -2.89
CA HIS A 33 5.19 8.34 -2.17
C HIS A 33 3.83 7.65 -2.25
N LEU A 34 3.22 7.41 -1.10
CA LEU A 34 1.87 6.84 -0.95
C LEU A 34 0.88 7.93 -0.51
N PRO A 35 -0.42 7.82 -0.83
CA PRO A 35 -1.07 6.75 -1.60
C PRO A 35 -0.80 6.86 -3.10
N VAL A 36 -0.79 5.71 -3.78
CA VAL A 36 -0.67 5.66 -5.24
C VAL A 36 -2.03 6.01 -5.84
N PRO A 37 -2.13 7.02 -6.73
CA PRO A 37 -3.35 7.30 -7.48
C PRO A 37 -3.69 6.15 -8.42
N ASP A 38 -4.98 5.95 -8.69
CA ASP A 38 -5.42 4.96 -9.67
C ASP A 38 -4.87 5.27 -11.07
N LEU A 39 -4.64 4.21 -11.85
CA LEU A 39 -4.11 4.34 -13.20
C LEU A 39 -5.18 4.93 -14.13
N LYS A 40 -4.79 5.87 -15.00
CA LYS A 40 -5.64 6.33 -16.10
C LYS A 40 -5.59 5.28 -17.22
N GLU A 41 -6.60 4.44 -17.28
CA GLU A 41 -6.76 3.43 -18.32
C GLU A 41 -7.30 4.05 -19.62
N ASP A 42 -6.95 3.44 -20.75
CA ASP A 42 -7.48 3.82 -22.06
C ASP A 42 -8.92 3.29 -22.19
N PRO A 43 -9.90 4.08 -22.65
CA PRO A 43 -11.28 3.63 -22.78
C PRO A 43 -11.54 2.67 -23.96
N ASP A 44 -10.55 2.36 -24.79
CA ASP A 44 -10.70 1.46 -25.93
C ASP A 44 -10.90 -0.01 -25.48
N PRO A 45 -12.03 -0.64 -25.82
CA PRO A 45 -12.33 -2.02 -25.42
C PRO A 45 -11.41 -3.07 -26.06
N GLU A 46 -10.58 -2.71 -27.05
CA GLU A 46 -9.58 -3.64 -27.59
C GLU A 46 -8.54 -4.06 -26.54
N TYR A 47 -8.28 -3.20 -25.55
CA TYR A 47 -7.37 -3.51 -24.44
C TYR A 47 -8.00 -4.37 -23.36
N ASP A 48 -9.33 -4.56 -23.39
CA ASP A 48 -10.02 -5.37 -22.40
C ASP A 48 -9.80 -6.87 -22.64
N PRO A 49 -9.53 -7.65 -21.58
CA PRO A 49 -9.37 -9.08 -21.70
C PRO A 49 -10.68 -9.77 -22.11
N ARG A 50 -10.58 -10.80 -22.95
CA ARG A 50 -11.74 -11.58 -23.41
C ARG A 50 -12.29 -12.45 -22.28
N GLU A 51 -13.58 -12.76 -22.33
CA GLU A 51 -14.27 -13.58 -21.30
C GLU A 51 -13.57 -14.91 -20.97
N GLN A 52 -12.96 -15.55 -21.97
CA GLN A 52 -12.23 -16.81 -21.83
C GLN A 52 -11.04 -16.70 -20.87
N ASP A 53 -10.40 -15.52 -20.85
CA ASP A 53 -9.22 -15.22 -20.04
C ASP A 53 -9.61 -14.83 -18.60
N LEU A 54 -10.88 -14.45 -18.37
CA LEU A 54 -11.44 -14.13 -17.05
C LEU A 54 -11.83 -15.36 -16.21
N ALA A 55 -11.44 -16.57 -16.62
CA ALA A 55 -11.74 -17.79 -15.87
C ALA A 55 -11.06 -17.80 -14.49
N GLU A 56 -11.85 -17.66 -13.42
CA GLU A 56 -11.39 -17.56 -12.02
C GLU A 56 -10.38 -18.66 -11.64
N ARG A 57 -10.71 -19.93 -11.94
CA ARG A 57 -9.85 -21.07 -11.59
C ARG A 57 -8.47 -20.95 -12.25
N THR A 58 -8.43 -20.45 -13.49
CA THR A 58 -7.20 -20.25 -14.25
C THR A 58 -6.40 -19.09 -13.68
N LEU A 59 -7.05 -17.96 -13.38
CA LEU A 59 -6.41 -16.79 -12.78
C LEU A 59 -5.84 -17.09 -11.39
N ARG A 60 -6.60 -17.79 -10.53
CA ARG A 60 -6.12 -18.23 -9.21
C ARG A 60 -4.93 -19.18 -9.33
N LYS A 61 -4.95 -20.11 -10.29
CA LYS A 61 -3.81 -21.00 -10.55
C LYS A 61 -2.58 -20.25 -11.04
N LYS A 62 -2.76 -19.18 -11.86
CA LYS A 62 -1.66 -18.31 -12.32
C LYS A 62 -1.07 -17.47 -11.18
N LEU A 63 -1.90 -16.95 -10.28
CA LEU A 63 -1.44 -16.17 -9.11
C LEU A 63 -0.74 -17.05 -8.05
N GLY A 64 -1.21 -18.28 -7.88
CA GLY A 64 -0.60 -19.27 -6.98
C GLY A 64 -0.47 -18.75 -5.56
N SER A 65 0.77 -18.62 -5.08
CA SER A 65 1.10 -18.16 -3.72
C SER A 65 0.96 -16.66 -3.49
N ASN A 66 0.80 -15.85 -4.55
CA ASN A 66 0.64 -14.40 -4.42
C ASN A 66 -0.80 -13.98 -4.13
N PHE A 67 -1.76 -14.92 -4.24
CA PHE A 67 -3.15 -14.65 -3.92
C PHE A 67 -3.35 -14.63 -2.39
N ASP A 68 -3.60 -13.44 -1.84
CA ASP A 68 -3.95 -13.27 -0.43
C ASP A 68 -5.46 -12.97 -0.28
N PRO A 69 -6.27 -13.90 0.24
CA PRO A 69 -7.72 -13.69 0.40
C PRO A 69 -8.07 -12.58 1.39
N ASN A 70 -7.13 -12.11 2.22
CA ASN A 70 -7.38 -11.00 3.15
C ASN A 70 -7.30 -9.64 2.48
N PHE A 71 -6.59 -9.51 1.35
CA PHE A 71 -6.38 -8.24 0.64
C PHE A 71 -6.84 -8.26 -0.82
N MET A 72 -7.13 -9.44 -1.38
CA MET A 72 -7.60 -9.63 -2.74
C MET A 72 -8.94 -10.37 -2.75
N SER A 73 -9.89 -9.90 -3.55
CA SER A 73 -11.18 -10.56 -3.77
C SER A 73 -11.62 -10.37 -5.22
N ILE A 74 -12.42 -11.31 -5.73
CA ILE A 74 -12.99 -11.24 -7.08
C ILE A 74 -14.28 -10.42 -7.06
N SER A 75 -15.07 -10.58 -6.02
CA SER A 75 -16.24 -9.74 -5.74
C SER A 75 -15.91 -8.72 -4.67
N LEU A 76 -16.60 -7.59 -4.70
CA LEU A 76 -16.60 -6.66 -3.57
C LEU A 76 -17.05 -7.40 -2.30
N PRO A 77 -16.37 -7.24 -1.16
CA PRO A 77 -16.81 -7.84 0.09
C PRO A 77 -18.20 -7.29 0.41
N MET A 78 -19.12 -8.16 0.83
CA MET A 78 -20.41 -7.68 1.35
C MET A 78 -20.13 -6.71 2.48
N LEU A 79 -20.74 -5.53 2.41
CA LEU A 79 -20.79 -4.57 3.51
C LEU A 79 -21.64 -5.17 4.63
N VAL A 80 -21.15 -6.24 5.27
CA VAL A 80 -21.68 -6.68 6.54
C VAL A 80 -21.39 -5.53 7.48
N ASN A 81 -22.44 -5.02 8.13
CA ASN A 81 -22.35 -4.01 9.17
C ASN A 81 -21.44 -4.53 10.28
N HIS A 82 -20.13 -4.42 10.07
CA HIS A 82 -19.15 -4.38 11.11
C HIS A 82 -19.27 -3.00 11.73
N SER A 83 -20.38 -2.76 12.43
CA SER A 83 -20.33 -2.08 13.72
C SER A 83 -19.51 -2.96 14.66
N ALA A 84 -18.23 -3.19 14.31
CA ALA A 84 -17.25 -3.52 15.30
C ALA A 84 -17.38 -2.39 16.33
N PRO A 85 -17.68 -2.71 17.59
CA PRO A 85 -17.78 -1.68 18.61
C PRO A 85 -16.47 -0.91 18.51
N ASP A 86 -16.57 0.41 18.29
CA ASP A 86 -15.50 1.40 18.29
C ASP A 86 -14.26 0.74 18.85
N ASN A 87 -13.42 0.22 17.94
CA ASN A 87 -12.26 -0.59 18.32
C ASN A 87 -11.52 0.32 19.26
N GLN A 88 -11.63 0.06 20.58
CA GLN A 88 -10.78 0.68 21.59
C GLN A 88 -9.42 0.62 20.93
N VAL A 89 -8.88 1.79 20.57
CA VAL A 89 -7.68 1.86 19.75
C VAL A 89 -6.62 1.17 20.58
N LYS A 90 -6.47 -0.14 20.37
CA LYS A 90 -5.43 -0.97 20.93
C LYS A 90 -4.28 -0.52 20.09
N LEU A 91 -3.60 0.49 20.62
CA LEU A 91 -2.50 1.15 19.99
C LEU A 91 -1.51 0.06 19.63
N GLN A 92 -1.44 -0.22 18.33
CA GLN A 92 -0.60 -1.29 17.82
C GLN A 92 0.83 -0.78 17.78
N GLY A 93 1.74 -1.57 18.35
CA GLY A 93 3.16 -1.26 18.40
C GLY A 93 3.61 -0.60 19.71
N PRO A 94 4.94 -0.56 19.93
CA PRO A 94 5.51 0.03 21.12
C PRO A 94 5.34 1.55 21.10
N MET A 95 5.18 2.13 22.29
CA MET A 95 5.12 3.58 22.46
C MET A 95 6.41 4.26 21.93
N PRO A 96 6.29 5.35 21.14
CA PRO A 96 7.44 6.09 20.58
C PRO A 96 8.39 6.63 21.65
N ASN A 97 9.68 6.74 21.30
CA ASN A 97 10.74 7.11 22.23
C ASN A 97 10.63 8.57 22.70
N GLU A 98 10.13 9.44 21.84
CA GLU A 98 9.90 10.86 22.09
C GLU A 98 8.89 11.05 23.22
N ILE A 99 7.80 10.28 23.19
CA ILE A 99 6.77 10.30 24.24
C ILE A 99 7.28 9.56 25.49
N LYS A 100 8.15 8.54 25.35
CA LYS A 100 8.72 7.80 26.48
C LYS A 100 9.65 8.66 27.34
N LYS A 101 10.43 9.54 26.71
CA LYS A 101 11.38 10.45 27.36
C LYS A 101 10.74 11.72 27.93
N LEU A 102 9.44 11.90 27.75
CA LEU A 102 8.73 13.03 28.33
C LEU A 102 8.65 12.83 29.86
N ASP A 103 9.45 13.61 30.59
CA ASP A 103 9.53 13.59 32.05
C ASP A 103 8.34 14.33 32.66
N LEU A 104 7.21 13.61 32.79
CA LEU A 104 5.99 14.11 33.44
C LEU A 104 5.83 13.59 34.88
N SER A 105 6.91 13.03 35.46
CA SER A 105 6.95 12.41 36.80
C SER A 105 6.64 13.39 37.93
N GLU A 106 6.81 14.70 37.69
CA GLU A 106 6.54 15.75 38.67
C GLU A 106 5.04 15.97 38.93
N THR A 107 4.17 15.49 38.03
CA THR A 107 2.72 15.63 38.18
C THR A 107 2.07 14.27 38.49
N PRO A 108 1.09 14.20 39.42
CA PRO A 108 0.36 12.95 39.72
C PRO A 108 -0.40 12.37 38.51
N TYR A 109 -0.47 13.12 37.41
CA TYR A 109 -1.15 12.76 36.17
C TYR A 109 -0.22 12.38 35.02
N GLY A 110 1.11 12.38 35.21
CA GLY A 110 2.07 12.16 34.13
C GLY A 110 1.86 10.88 33.32
N LYS A 111 1.47 9.77 33.98
CA LYS A 111 1.14 8.50 33.31
C LYS A 111 -0.08 8.60 32.39
N ARG A 112 -1.10 9.37 32.79
CA ARG A 112 -2.32 9.58 31.99
C ARG A 112 -2.03 10.48 30.79
N VAL A 113 -1.31 11.58 31.01
CA VAL A 113 -0.92 12.52 29.95
C VAL A 113 -0.06 11.81 28.89
N LYS A 114 0.87 10.95 29.31
CA LYS A 114 1.69 10.11 28.43
C LYS A 114 0.85 9.18 27.54
N THR A 115 -0.22 8.61 28.11
CA THR A 115 -1.16 7.74 27.38
C THR A 115 -2.02 8.54 26.40
N ILE A 116 -2.46 9.74 26.78
CA ILE A 116 -3.25 10.63 25.92
C ILE A 116 -2.41 11.10 24.72
N ASN A 117 -1.16 11.52 24.98
CA ASN A 117 -0.25 11.93 23.91
C ASN A 117 0.09 10.78 22.96
N TRP A 118 0.28 9.56 23.48
CA TRP A 118 0.46 8.39 22.62
C TRP A 118 -0.78 8.11 21.76
N ARG A 119 -1.98 8.19 22.34
CA ARG A 119 -3.24 8.02 21.58
C ARG A 119 -3.41 9.07 20.49
N ALA A 120 -3.12 10.32 20.80
CA ALA A 120 -3.23 11.42 19.85
C ALA A 120 -2.20 11.33 18.71
N ALA A 121 -1.03 10.73 18.95
CA ALA A 121 0.04 10.58 17.97
C ALA A 121 -0.10 9.35 17.06
N VAL A 122 -1.03 8.44 17.34
CA VAL A 122 -1.25 7.25 16.49
C VAL A 122 -2.15 7.62 15.32
N CYS A 123 -1.62 7.48 14.11
CA CYS A 123 -2.38 7.56 12.86
C CYS A 123 -2.83 6.14 12.46
N PRO A 124 -4.09 5.75 12.67
CA PRO A 124 -4.57 4.43 12.27
C PRO A 124 -4.61 4.30 10.75
N PHE A 125 -4.08 3.20 10.21
CA PHE A 125 -4.26 2.85 8.80
C PHE A 125 -5.69 2.34 8.59
N LYS A 126 -6.48 3.07 7.80
CA LYS A 126 -7.83 2.65 7.40
C LYS A 126 -7.76 2.03 6.00
N ARG A 127 -8.43 0.90 5.79
CA ARG A 127 -8.65 0.39 4.42
C ARG A 127 -9.66 1.30 3.71
N TYR A 128 -9.33 1.71 2.48
CA TYR A 128 -10.11 2.66 1.67
C TYR A 128 -11.60 2.28 1.53
N GLY A 129 -11.94 0.99 1.51
CA GLY A 129 -13.33 0.50 1.37
C GLY A 129 -14.25 0.71 2.59
N GLN A 130 -13.76 1.15 3.75
CA GLN A 130 -14.61 1.42 4.93
C GLN A 130 -15.18 2.87 4.96
N LEU A 131 -14.74 3.77 4.07
CA LEU A 131 -15.07 5.19 4.14
C LEU A 131 -16.40 5.56 3.45
N ASN A 132 -16.96 4.69 2.61
CA ASN A 132 -18.15 4.98 1.81
C ASN A 132 -19.43 4.34 2.38
N ALA A 133 -19.59 4.33 3.71
CA ALA A 133 -20.90 3.99 4.28
C ALA A 133 -21.85 5.19 4.03
N PRO A 134 -22.98 5.00 3.31
CA PRO A 134 -23.98 6.05 3.22
C PRO A 134 -24.53 6.30 4.63
N GLU A 135 -24.39 7.53 5.11
CA GLU A 135 -24.98 8.00 6.35
C GLU A 135 -26.50 7.93 6.22
N THR A 136 -27.11 6.82 6.66
CA THR A 136 -28.56 6.72 6.73
C THR A 136 -29.02 7.68 7.82
N ARG A 137 -29.42 8.89 7.40
CA ARG A 137 -30.24 9.80 8.19
C ARG A 137 -31.49 9.05 8.63
N THR A 138 -31.54 8.66 9.89
CA THR A 138 -32.77 8.32 10.58
C THR A 138 -33.58 9.60 10.71
N GLN A 139 -34.55 9.81 9.81
CA GLN A 139 -35.67 10.72 10.09
C GLN A 139 -36.46 10.09 11.24
N GLY A 140 -36.36 10.69 12.41
CA GLY A 140 -37.24 10.41 13.54
C GLY A 140 -38.67 10.78 13.18
N ASN A 141 -39.58 9.89 13.53
CA ASN A 141 -41.02 10.10 13.56
C ASN A 141 -41.41 10.60 14.96
#